data_AF-A0A376J6B6-F1
#
_entry.id   AF-A0A376J6B6-F1
#
_cell.length_a   1.000
_cell.length_b   1.000
_cell.length_c   1.000
_cell.angle_alpha   90.00
_cell.angle_beta   90.00
_cell.angle_gamma   90.00
#
_symmetry.space_group_name_H-M   'P 1'
#
loop_
_entity.id
_entity.type
_entity.pdbx_description
1 polymer ?
#
loop_
_entity_poly.entity_id
_entity_poly.type
_entity_poly.pdbx_seq_one_letter_code
_entity_poly.pdbx_strand_id
1 'polypeptide(L)' 'MDALELLINRRSASRLAEPAPTGEQLQNILRAGMRAPDHKSMQPWHFFVIEGGRTRAFQRIIGTGGDCCR' A
#
# COMPACT_ATOMS: atom_id res chain seq x y z
N MET A 1 -15.87 7.91 6.75
CA MET A 1 -16.57 7.92 5.45
C MET A 1 -17.47 6.70 5.42
N ASP A 2 -18.60 6.78 4.74
CA ASP A 2 -19.44 5.60 4.54
C ASP A 2 -18.71 4.57 3.64
N ALA A 3 -18.94 3.28 3.89
CA ALA A 3 -18.23 2.22 3.19
C ALA A 3 -18.61 2.16 1.70
N LEU A 4 -19.89 2.35 1.37
CA LEU A 4 -20.36 2.32 -0.02
C LEU A 4 -19.84 3.54 -0.78
N GLU A 5 -19.87 4.72 -0.13
CA GLU A 5 -19.32 5.96 -0.68
C GLU A 5 -17.82 5.83 -0.99
N LEU A 6 -17.03 5.25 -0.08
CA LEU A 6 -15.59 5.02 -0.28
C LEU A 6 -15.33 4.15 -1.50
N LEU A 7 -16.07 3.06 -1.66
CA LEU A 7 -15.88 2.11 -2.76
C LEU A 7 -16.22 2.74 -4.11
N ILE A 8 -17.32 3.49 -4.20
CA ILE A 8 -17.76 4.14 -5.44
C ILE A 8 -16.78 5.25 -5.87
N ASN A 9 -16.23 6.00 -4.92
CA ASN A 9 -15.42 7.19 -5.20
C ASN A 9 -13.90 6.96 -5.12
N ARG A 10 -13.44 5.71 -4.99
CA ARG A 10 -12.02 5.39 -4.82
C ARG A 10 -11.19 5.82 -6.04
N ARG A 11 -10.18 6.67 -5.81
CA ARG A 11 -9.15 7.05 -6.80
C ARG A 11 -7.75 6.79 -6.27
N SER A 12 -6.79 6.59 -7.18
CA SER A 12 -5.38 6.46 -6.82
C SER A 12 -4.74 7.84 -6.76
N ALA A 13 -3.93 8.11 -5.73
CA ALA A 13 -3.16 9.34 -5.59
C ALA A 13 -1.67 9.06 -5.89
N SER A 14 -1.11 9.69 -6.92
CA SER A 14 0.27 9.45 -7.37
C SER A 14 1.31 10.34 -6.67
N ARG A 15 0.89 11.50 -6.15
CA ARG A 15 1.77 12.43 -5.41
C ARG A 15 1.48 12.32 -3.93
N LEU A 16 2.39 11.69 -3.21
CA LEU A 16 2.32 11.49 -1.76
C LEU A 16 3.34 12.39 -1.05
N ALA A 17 3.10 12.68 0.22
CA ALA A 17 3.96 13.50 1.06
C ALA A 17 4.08 12.88 2.46
N GLU A 18 5.08 13.33 3.23
CA GLU A 18 5.22 12.98 4.64
C GLU A 18 4.14 13.68 5.50
N PRO A 19 3.72 13.08 6.63
CA PRO A 19 4.17 11.78 7.15
C PRO A 19 3.46 10.59 6.50
N ALA A 20 4.17 9.50 6.27
CA ALA A 20 3.55 8.21 5.98
C ALA A 20 2.67 7.71 7.15
N PRO A 21 1.67 6.83 6.91
CA PRO A 21 0.91 6.19 7.97
C PRO A 21 1.83 5.41 8.92
N THR A 22 1.66 5.59 10.23
CA THR A 22 2.46 4.89 11.26
C THR A 22 1.56 4.30 12.35
N GLY A 23 2.15 3.47 13.23
CA GLY A 23 1.44 2.91 14.38
C GLY A 23 0.16 2.18 14.00
N GLU A 24 -0.97 2.55 14.63
CA GLU A 24 -2.27 1.92 14.38
C GLU A 24 -2.74 2.08 12.93
N GLN A 25 -2.43 3.19 12.27
CA GLN A 25 -2.83 3.42 10.89
C GLN A 25 -2.21 2.39 9.95
N LEU A 26 -0.90 2.14 10.10
CA LEU A 26 -0.19 1.11 9.35
C LEU A 26 -0.74 -0.29 9.68
N GLN A 27 -0.99 -0.57 10.95
CA GLN A 27 -1.58 -1.86 11.35
C GLN A 27 -2.97 -2.09 10.77
N ASN A 28 -3.80 -1.05 10.69
CA ASN A 28 -5.12 -1.13 10.09
C ASN A 28 -5.05 -1.40 8.58
N ILE A 29 -4.08 -0.82 7.86
CA ILE A 29 -3.82 -1.11 6.44
C ILE A 29 -3.43 -2.58 6.25
N LEU A 30 -2.47 -3.08 7.04
CA LEU A 30 -2.03 -4.48 6.95
C LEU A 30 -3.17 -5.44 7.29
N ARG A 31 -3.93 -5.17 8.37
CA ARG A 31 -5.12 -5.95 8.75
C ARG A 31 -6.17 -5.99 7.65
N ALA A 32 -6.43 -4.86 6.99
CA ALA A 32 -7.33 -4.82 5.84
C ALA A 32 -6.83 -5.71 4.69
N GLY A 33 -5.52 -5.66 4.37
CA GLY A 33 -4.91 -6.50 3.34
C GLY A 33 -5.07 -8.01 3.62
N MET A 34 -4.93 -8.42 4.90
CA MET A 34 -5.12 -9.82 5.32
C MET A 34 -6.57 -10.33 5.17
N ARG A 35 -7.56 -9.46 4.90
CA ARG A 35 -8.96 -9.84 4.70
C ARG A 35 -9.34 -10.07 3.24
N ALA A 36 -8.38 -9.99 2.32
CA ALA A 36 -8.59 -10.42 0.95
C ALA A 36 -9.08 -11.89 0.91
N PRO A 37 -10.00 -12.25 0.00
CA PRO A 37 -10.50 -13.61 -0.11
C PRO A 37 -9.35 -14.56 -0.46
N ASP A 38 -9.27 -15.65 0.30
CA ASP A 38 -8.19 -16.62 0.20
C ASP A 38 -8.77 -18.03 0.17
N HIS A 39 -8.74 -18.65 -1.01
CA HIS A 39 -9.27 -19.98 -1.19
C HIS A 39 -8.41 -20.98 -0.42
N LYS A 40 -9.04 -21.74 0.49
CA LYS A 40 -8.40 -22.69 1.41
C LYS A 40 -7.52 -22.05 2.50
N SER A 41 -7.66 -20.75 2.76
CA SER A 41 -6.96 -20.06 3.85
C SER A 41 -5.44 -20.29 3.83
N MET A 42 -4.83 -20.31 2.64
CA MET A 42 -3.41 -20.62 2.47
C MET A 42 -2.49 -19.49 2.95
N GLN A 43 -3.04 -18.29 3.14
CA GLN A 43 -2.35 -17.04 3.41
C GLN A 43 -1.16 -16.83 2.46
N PRO A 44 -1.35 -16.90 1.12
CA PRO A 44 -0.27 -16.95 0.16
C PRO A 44 0.32 -15.54 -0.13
N TRP A 45 0.48 -14.73 0.92
CA TRP A 45 0.93 -13.35 0.83
C TRP A 45 1.97 -13.05 1.90
N HIS A 46 2.87 -12.11 1.58
CA HIS A 46 3.84 -11.56 2.51
C HIS A 46 3.97 -10.06 2.27
N PHE A 47 3.76 -9.24 3.30
CA PHE A 47 3.84 -7.80 3.20
C PHE A 47 5.24 -7.30 3.55
N PHE A 48 5.92 -6.65 2.60
CA PHE A 48 7.17 -5.95 2.85
C PHE A 48 6.91 -4.47 3.10
N VAL A 49 7.16 -4.01 4.33
CA VAL A 49 7.09 -2.58 4.67
C VAL A 49 8.44 -1.94 4.40
N ILE A 50 8.47 -0.96 3.49
CA ILE A 50 9.69 -0.27 3.06
C ILE A 50 9.58 1.20 3.45
N GLU A 51 10.40 1.62 4.40
CA GLU A 51 10.34 2.96 4.99
C GLU A 51 11.73 3.61 5.09
N GLY A 52 11.73 4.94 5.20
CA GLY A 52 12.94 5.74 5.41
C GLY A 52 13.99 5.56 4.31
N GLY A 53 15.25 5.41 4.70
CA GLY A 53 16.38 5.32 3.76
C GLY A 53 16.32 4.12 2.81
N ARG A 54 15.52 3.08 3.12
CA ARG A 54 15.39 1.86 2.31
C ARG A 54 14.60 2.09 1.02
N THR A 55 13.73 3.10 0.98
CA THR A 55 12.95 3.43 -0.22
C THR A 55 13.82 3.76 -1.42
N ARG A 56 14.95 4.45 -1.20
CA ARG A 56 15.93 4.73 -2.28
C ARG A 56 16.61 3.46 -2.81
N ALA A 57 16.93 2.52 -1.93
CA ALA A 57 17.48 1.23 -2.35
C ALA A 57 16.46 0.44 -3.16
N PHE A 58 15.19 0.43 -2.72
CA PHE A 58 14.10 -0.22 -3.45
C PHE A 58 13.86 0.39 -4.83
N GLN A 59 13.83 1.73 -4.93
CA GLN A 59 13.72 2.46 -6.20
C GLN A 59 14.79 2.06 -7.22
N ARG A 60 16.03 1.80 -6.77
CA ARG A 60 17.11 1.34 -7.66
C ARG A 60 16.87 -0.07 -8.19
N ILE A 61 16.22 -0.95 -7.43
CA ILE A 61 15.95 -2.34 -7.83
C ILE A 61 14.82 -2.40 -8.87
N ILE A 62 13.74 -1.64 -8.64
CA ILE A 62 12.59 -1.63 -9.55
C ILE A 62 12.83 -0.84 -10.85
N GLY A 63 13.97 -0.14 -10.96
CA GLY A 63 14.26 0.79 -12.05
C GLY A 63 13.48 2.10 -11.91
N THR A 64 13.99 3.20 -12.47
CA THR A 64 13.36 4.53 -12.39
C THR A 64 12.03 4.56 -13.15
N GLY A 65 10.96 4.02 -12.57
CA GLY A 65 9.58 4.14 -13.04
C GLY A 65 9.01 5.53 -12.76
N GLY A 66 9.81 6.58 -12.99
CA GLY A 66 9.42 7.98 -12.79
C GLY A 66 8.30 8.45 -13.73
N ASP A 67 7.95 7.66 -14.74
CA ASP A 67 6.92 7.96 -15.73
C ASP A 67 5.86 6.84 -15.79
N CYS A 68 5.29 6.42 -14.65
CA CYS A 68 4.09 5.55 -14.68
C CYS A 68 2.80 6.32 -15.05
N CYS A 69 2.89 7.64 -15.23
CA CYS A 69 1.75 8.51 -15.55
C CYS A 69 2.05 9.52 -16.67
N ARG A 70 2.76 9.08 -17.71
CA ARG A 70 2.59 9.68 -19.03
C ARG A 70 1.75 8.76 -19.89
#